data_AF-A0A1U8BSF3-F1
#
_entry.id   AF-A0A1U8BSF3-F1
#
_cell.length_a   1.000
_cell.length_b   1.000
_cell.length_c   1.000
_cell.angle_alpha   90.00
_cell.angle_beta   90.00
_cell.angle_gamma   90.00
#
_symmetry.space_group_name_H-M   'P 1'
#
loop_
_entity.id
_entity.type
_entity.pdbx_description
1 polymer ?
#
loop_
_entity_poly.entity_id
_entity_poly.type
_entity_poly.pdbx_seq_one_letter_code
_entity_poly.pdbx_strand_id
1 'polypeptide(L)'
;MPRTLSASDMVTPGSLSPPPTESTEGEQAGQPLLDGAPSSASLDTLIQHLVPTADYYPEKAYIFTFLLSSRLFIEPRELLARVCHLCIEQQQLDKPVLDKARVRKFGAKLLQLLAEWTETFPRDFEEESTIGHLTDVVGRIAPCDEERLRHIGPEEFVQAFVNKDSLSDTKPRFSDKTNNVEAYVKWFNRLCYLVATEICMPAKKKQRAQVIEFFIDVARECFNIGNFNSLMAIISGMNMSPVSRLKKTWAKVKTAKFFILEHQMDPTGNFCNYRTALRGAAHRSLTAHSSREKIVIPFFSLLIKDIYFLNEGCANRLPNGHVNFEKFLELAKQVGEFITWKQVECPFEQDPSITHYLYTAPIFSEDGLYLASYESESPENQTEKERWRSLRSSILGKT
;
A
#
# COMPACT_ATOMS: atom_id res chain seq x y z
N MET A 1 -9.23 -39.07 -28.67
CA MET A 1 -8.70 -38.03 -27.75
C MET A 1 -9.86 -37.20 -27.25
N PRO A 2 -9.83 -36.76 -25.97
CA PRO A 2 -11.02 -36.57 -25.16
C PRO A 2 -11.78 -35.29 -25.53
N ARG A 3 -13.11 -35.42 -25.58
CA ARG A 3 -14.05 -34.30 -25.72
C ARG A 3 -14.22 -33.63 -24.36
N THR A 4 -14.03 -32.31 -24.34
CA THR A 4 -14.37 -31.40 -23.25
C THR A 4 -15.89 -31.39 -23.04
N LEU A 5 -16.34 -31.65 -21.81
CA LEU A 5 -17.73 -31.47 -21.39
C LEU A 5 -17.97 -29.98 -21.10
N SER A 6 -18.98 -29.42 -21.77
CA SER A 6 -19.49 -28.06 -21.54
C SER A 6 -20.56 -28.09 -20.45
N ALA A 7 -20.70 -26.99 -19.70
CA ALA A 7 -21.63 -26.81 -18.58
C ALA A 7 -23.13 -26.79 -18.96
N SER A 8 -23.51 -27.35 -20.11
CA SER A 8 -24.89 -27.36 -20.63
C SER A 8 -25.62 -28.70 -20.44
N ASP A 9 -24.97 -29.71 -19.86
CA ASP A 9 -25.55 -31.07 -19.69
C ASP A 9 -26.25 -31.30 -18.33
N MET A 10 -26.43 -30.26 -17.52
CA MET A 10 -27.20 -30.37 -16.28
C MET A 10 -28.33 -29.33 -16.28
N VAL A 11 -29.50 -29.78 -16.73
CA VAL A 11 -30.87 -29.40 -16.31
C VAL A 11 -31.78 -29.46 -17.54
N THR A 12 -32.51 -30.58 -17.69
CA THR A 12 -33.71 -30.66 -18.52
C THR A 12 -34.91 -30.16 -17.71
N PRO A 13 -35.75 -29.24 -18.22
CA PRO A 13 -36.97 -28.83 -17.53
C PRO A 13 -38.08 -29.85 -17.79
N GLY A 14 -38.40 -30.64 -16.77
CA GLY A 14 -39.60 -31.48 -16.72
C GLY A 14 -40.81 -30.67 -16.24
N SER A 15 -41.89 -30.76 -17.00
CA SER A 15 -43.19 -30.07 -16.86
C SER A 15 -43.91 -30.28 -15.53
N LEU A 16 -44.50 -29.22 -14.96
CA LEU A 16 -45.67 -29.31 -14.07
C LEU A 16 -46.61 -28.12 -14.33
N SER A 17 -47.84 -28.45 -14.73
CA SER A 17 -48.98 -27.54 -14.97
C SER A 17 -49.56 -26.98 -13.65
N PRO A 18 -50.23 -25.81 -13.63
CA PRO A 18 -50.97 -25.32 -12.46
C PRO A 18 -52.39 -25.92 -12.44
N PRO A 19 -53.05 -26.20 -11.29
CA PRO A 19 -53.79 -25.17 -10.51
C PRO A 19 -54.05 -25.60 -9.02
N PRO A 20 -55.04 -25.08 -8.24
CA PRO A 20 -55.79 -23.82 -8.26
C PRO A 20 -55.65 -22.99 -6.96
N THR A 21 -56.17 -21.76 -7.00
CA THR A 21 -56.47 -20.87 -5.87
C THR A 21 -57.58 -21.42 -4.96
N GLU A 22 -57.35 -21.48 -3.64
CA GLU A 22 -58.19 -20.87 -2.58
C GLU A 22 -57.76 -21.31 -1.15
N SER A 23 -58.04 -20.41 -0.21
CA SER A 23 -57.88 -20.44 1.24
C SER A 23 -58.42 -21.69 1.96
N THR A 24 -57.84 -22.08 3.10
CA THR A 24 -58.35 -21.93 4.49
C THR A 24 -57.52 -22.81 5.45
N GLU A 25 -57.47 -22.39 6.71
CA GLU A 25 -56.79 -22.92 7.91
C GLU A 25 -56.79 -24.47 8.11
N GLY A 26 -55.74 -24.98 8.77
CA GLY A 26 -55.70 -26.36 9.28
C GLY A 26 -54.33 -26.83 9.79
N GLU A 27 -54.15 -26.83 11.11
CA GLU A 27 -53.07 -27.47 11.86
C GLU A 27 -52.87 -28.97 11.54
N GLN A 28 -51.62 -29.41 11.28
CA GLN A 28 -50.79 -30.27 12.16
C GLN A 28 -49.71 -31.10 11.44
N ALA A 29 -48.48 -30.94 11.96
CA ALA A 29 -47.44 -31.94 12.25
C ALA A 29 -46.65 -32.64 11.12
N GLY A 30 -45.37 -32.24 11.00
CA GLY A 30 -44.33 -32.95 10.26
C GLY A 30 -42.90 -32.51 10.58
N GLN A 31 -42.39 -32.93 11.75
CA GLN A 31 -40.98 -33.02 12.19
C GLN A 31 -40.12 -31.75 12.41
N PRO A 32 -39.23 -31.75 13.43
CA PRO A 32 -38.58 -30.55 13.94
C PRO A 32 -37.31 -30.23 13.15
N LEU A 33 -37.30 -29.07 12.48
CA LEU A 33 -36.09 -28.49 11.90
C LEU A 33 -35.70 -27.28 12.76
N LEU A 34 -34.59 -27.43 13.49
CA LEU A 34 -33.79 -26.41 14.18
C LEU A 34 -34.61 -25.27 14.82
N ASP A 35 -34.95 -25.48 16.10
CA ASP A 35 -35.57 -24.52 17.00
C ASP A 35 -35.03 -23.09 16.82
N GLY A 36 -35.82 -22.21 16.17
CA GLY A 36 -35.69 -20.76 16.29
C GLY A 36 -35.45 -19.96 15.01
N ALA A 37 -35.11 -20.56 13.87
CA ALA A 37 -34.92 -19.80 12.61
C ALA A 37 -36.23 -19.68 11.81
N PRO A 38 -36.59 -18.49 11.28
CA PRO A 38 -37.80 -18.31 10.49
C PRO A 38 -37.72 -19.08 9.15
N SER A 39 -38.79 -19.77 8.77
CA SER A 39 -38.89 -20.51 7.49
C SER A 39 -38.85 -19.61 6.26
N SER A 40 -39.26 -18.35 6.41
CA SER A 40 -39.03 -17.25 5.48
C SER A 40 -39.13 -15.92 6.24
N ALA A 41 -38.35 -14.92 5.86
CA ALA A 41 -38.42 -13.58 6.45
C ALA A 41 -37.89 -12.52 5.47
N SER A 42 -38.14 -11.24 5.76
CA SER A 42 -37.51 -10.15 5.00
C SER A 42 -35.99 -10.14 5.19
N LEU A 43 -35.24 -9.58 4.24
CA LEU A 43 -33.78 -9.46 4.37
C LEU A 43 -33.39 -8.74 5.67
N ASP A 44 -34.09 -7.66 6.02
CA ASP A 44 -33.81 -6.92 7.25
C ASP A 44 -34.06 -7.76 8.51
N THR A 45 -35.11 -8.61 8.51
CA THR A 45 -35.37 -9.57 9.60
C THR A 45 -34.27 -10.62 9.70
N LEU A 46 -33.77 -11.12 8.57
CA LEU A 46 -32.69 -12.11 8.56
C LEU A 46 -31.35 -11.52 9.02
N ILE A 47 -31.05 -10.27 8.62
CA ILE A 47 -29.88 -9.52 9.11
C ILE A 47 -30.04 -9.24 10.60
N GLN A 48 -31.22 -8.82 11.06
CA GLN A 48 -31.49 -8.62 12.49
C GLN A 48 -31.25 -9.89 13.30
N HIS A 49 -31.63 -11.06 12.77
CA HIS A 49 -31.35 -12.35 13.40
C HIS A 49 -29.86 -12.75 13.33
N LEU A 50 -29.07 -12.19 12.41
CA LEU A 50 -27.62 -12.36 12.39
C LEU A 50 -26.92 -11.48 13.45
N VAL A 51 -27.48 -10.33 13.82
CA VAL A 51 -26.84 -9.40 14.76
C VAL A 51 -27.01 -9.88 16.21
N PRO A 52 -25.92 -10.15 16.96
CA PRO A 52 -26.03 -10.55 18.36
C PRO A 52 -26.50 -9.37 19.23
N THR A 53 -27.14 -9.68 20.35
CA THR A 53 -27.51 -8.67 21.37
C THR A 53 -26.85 -9.00 22.71
N ALA A 54 -27.08 -8.20 23.75
CA ALA A 54 -26.58 -8.50 25.09
C ALA A 54 -26.99 -9.91 25.56
N ASP A 55 -28.18 -10.38 25.19
CA ASP A 55 -28.76 -11.64 25.69
C ASP A 55 -28.94 -12.72 24.62
N TYR A 56 -28.76 -12.36 23.34
CA TYR A 56 -28.86 -13.28 22.21
C TYR A 56 -27.51 -13.44 21.49
N TYR A 57 -27.26 -14.63 20.94
CA TYR A 57 -26.20 -14.88 19.96
C TYR A 57 -26.75 -15.87 18.93
N PRO A 58 -26.60 -15.62 17.62
CA PRO A 58 -27.15 -16.50 16.59
C PRO A 58 -26.50 -17.88 16.60
N GLU A 59 -27.27 -18.90 16.23
CA GLU A 59 -26.75 -20.25 16.12
C GLU A 59 -25.69 -20.35 15.02
N LYS A 60 -24.63 -21.13 15.24
CA LYS A 60 -23.56 -21.32 14.26
C LYS A 60 -24.05 -21.82 12.91
N ALA A 61 -25.04 -22.71 12.91
CA ALA A 61 -25.65 -23.21 11.67
C ALA A 61 -26.35 -22.08 10.89
N TYR A 62 -27.03 -21.18 11.58
CA TYR A 62 -27.66 -20.01 10.96
C TYR A 62 -26.61 -19.02 10.44
N ILE A 63 -25.57 -18.70 11.22
CA ILE A 63 -24.47 -17.83 10.80
C ILE A 63 -23.84 -18.35 9.51
N PHE A 64 -23.48 -19.64 9.47
CA PHE A 64 -22.88 -20.25 8.28
C PHE A 64 -23.83 -20.19 7.07
N THR A 65 -25.07 -20.66 7.23
CA THR A 65 -26.05 -20.72 6.14
C THR A 65 -26.37 -19.32 5.59
N PHE A 66 -26.65 -18.37 6.48
CA PHE A 66 -26.99 -17.01 6.07
C PHE A 66 -25.80 -16.32 5.41
N LEU A 67 -24.61 -16.36 6.02
CA LEU A 67 -23.41 -15.76 5.41
C LEU A 67 -23.06 -16.42 4.08
N LEU A 68 -23.20 -17.75 3.93
CA LEU A 68 -22.99 -18.45 2.66
C LEU A 68 -23.95 -17.94 1.58
N SER A 69 -25.25 -18.04 1.86
CA SER A 69 -26.33 -17.80 0.91
C SER A 69 -26.60 -16.33 0.64
N SER A 70 -26.23 -15.42 1.55
CA SER A 70 -26.43 -13.97 1.40
C SER A 70 -25.83 -13.41 0.12
N ARG A 71 -24.72 -13.99 -0.37
CA ARG A 71 -24.07 -13.61 -1.64
C ARG A 71 -24.97 -13.70 -2.86
N LEU A 72 -26.08 -14.43 -2.78
CA LEU A 72 -27.06 -14.54 -3.85
C LEU A 72 -27.97 -13.31 -3.95
N PHE A 73 -28.02 -12.47 -2.92
CA PHE A 73 -29.01 -11.37 -2.82
C PHE A 73 -28.52 -10.12 -2.08
N ILE A 74 -27.31 -10.10 -1.52
CA ILE A 74 -26.65 -8.90 -0.97
C ILE A 74 -25.12 -9.05 -1.03
N GLU A 75 -24.42 -7.99 -1.42
CA GLU A 75 -22.95 -7.99 -1.43
C GLU A 75 -22.38 -8.01 0.00
N PRO A 76 -21.28 -8.74 0.28
CA PRO A 76 -20.72 -8.84 1.63
C PRO A 76 -20.41 -7.48 2.30
N ARG A 77 -19.94 -6.50 1.51
CA ARG A 77 -19.67 -5.13 1.98
C ARG A 77 -20.94 -4.42 2.46
N GLU A 78 -22.03 -4.57 1.72
CA GLU A 78 -23.31 -3.95 2.04
C GLU A 78 -23.93 -4.65 3.24
N LEU A 79 -23.81 -5.98 3.32
CA LEU A 79 -24.24 -6.76 4.47
C LEU A 79 -23.51 -6.34 5.75
N LEU A 80 -22.18 -6.17 5.68
CA LEU A 80 -21.38 -5.72 6.82
C LEU A 80 -21.80 -4.31 7.27
N ALA A 81 -22.03 -3.40 6.33
CA ALA A 81 -22.51 -2.06 6.62
C ALA A 81 -23.88 -2.09 7.34
N ARG A 82 -24.82 -2.91 6.86
CA ARG A 82 -26.15 -3.08 7.50
C ARG A 82 -26.06 -3.71 8.89
N VAL A 83 -25.18 -4.70 9.09
CA VAL A 83 -24.89 -5.29 10.41
C VAL A 83 -24.38 -4.21 11.38
N CYS A 84 -23.41 -3.40 10.97
CA CYS A 84 -22.87 -2.31 11.79
C CYS A 84 -23.92 -1.25 12.12
N HIS A 85 -24.75 -0.87 11.15
CA HIS A 85 -25.84 0.09 11.38
C HIS A 85 -26.84 -0.42 12.41
N LEU A 86 -27.32 -1.66 12.26
CA LEU A 86 -28.23 -2.30 13.21
C LEU A 86 -27.60 -2.43 14.61
N CYS A 87 -26.29 -2.66 14.71
CA CYS A 87 -25.57 -2.65 15.98
C CYS A 87 -25.66 -1.29 16.69
N ILE A 88 -25.47 -0.19 15.95
CA ILE A 88 -25.55 1.17 16.46
C ILE A 88 -26.96 1.48 16.96
N GLU A 89 -27.98 1.19 16.15
CA GLU A 89 -29.38 1.43 16.47
C GLU A 89 -29.86 0.61 17.68
N GLN A 90 -29.65 -0.72 17.64
CA GLN A 90 -30.14 -1.62 18.68
C GLN A 90 -29.46 -1.40 20.03
N GLN A 91 -28.18 -1.03 20.02
CA GLN A 91 -27.42 -0.79 21.25
C GLN A 91 -27.41 0.67 21.69
N GLN A 92 -28.09 1.55 20.94
CA GLN A 92 -28.20 2.98 21.18
C GLN A 92 -26.82 3.64 21.35
N LEU A 93 -25.87 3.26 20.50
CA LEU A 93 -24.46 3.70 20.61
C LEU A 93 -24.28 5.19 20.32
N ASP A 94 -25.26 5.83 19.69
CA ASP A 94 -25.26 7.27 19.41
C ASP A 94 -25.68 8.13 20.61
N LYS A 95 -26.04 7.52 21.75
CA LYS A 95 -26.42 8.26 22.95
C LYS A 95 -25.19 8.82 23.68
N PRO A 96 -25.27 10.04 24.24
CA PRO A 96 -24.14 10.71 24.90
C PRO A 96 -23.67 10.01 26.19
N VAL A 97 -24.49 9.15 26.79
CA VAL A 97 -24.14 8.34 27.96
C VAL A 97 -24.35 6.87 27.62
N LEU A 98 -23.25 6.12 27.54
CA LEU A 98 -23.23 4.71 27.22
C LEU A 98 -23.29 3.83 28.47
N ASP A 99 -24.13 2.79 28.43
CA ASP A 99 -24.07 1.70 29.40
C ASP A 99 -22.86 0.80 29.09
N LYS A 100 -21.78 1.04 29.82
CA LYS A 100 -20.49 0.33 29.65
C LYS A 100 -20.62 -1.18 29.86
N ALA A 101 -21.53 -1.65 30.70
CA ALA A 101 -21.70 -3.09 30.96
C ALA A 101 -22.40 -3.77 29.78
N ARG A 102 -23.45 -3.14 29.25
CA ARG A 102 -24.17 -3.61 28.05
C ARG A 102 -23.27 -3.61 26.81
N VAL A 103 -22.52 -2.51 26.59
CA VAL A 103 -21.58 -2.39 25.47
C VAL A 103 -20.49 -3.46 25.54
N ARG A 104 -19.99 -3.80 26.73
CA ARG A 104 -18.98 -4.86 26.88
C ARG A 104 -19.53 -6.26 26.55
N LYS A 105 -20.75 -6.58 27.00
CA LYS A 105 -21.39 -7.88 26.77
C LYS A 105 -21.77 -8.08 25.31
N PHE A 106 -22.34 -7.05 24.69
CA PHE A 106 -22.66 -7.02 23.26
C PHE A 106 -21.39 -7.01 22.40
N GLY A 107 -20.41 -6.16 22.72
CA GLY A 107 -19.19 -6.00 21.93
C GLY A 107 -18.39 -7.30 21.83
N ALA A 108 -18.32 -8.09 22.90
CA ALA A 108 -17.68 -9.42 22.88
C ALA A 108 -18.35 -10.37 21.87
N LYS A 109 -19.69 -10.34 21.77
CA LYS A 109 -20.47 -11.16 20.86
C LYS A 109 -20.38 -10.67 19.41
N LEU A 110 -20.40 -9.36 19.18
CA LEU A 110 -20.18 -8.81 17.82
C LEU A 110 -18.79 -9.19 17.31
N LEU A 111 -17.75 -9.07 18.15
CA LEU A 111 -16.40 -9.51 17.79
C LEU A 111 -16.34 -11.00 17.50
N GLN A 112 -17.09 -11.83 18.22
CA GLN A 112 -17.20 -13.26 17.95
C GLN A 112 -17.84 -13.54 16.58
N LEU A 113 -18.95 -12.87 16.25
CA LEU A 113 -19.59 -13.00 14.93
C LEU A 113 -18.64 -12.58 13.80
N LEU A 114 -17.96 -11.45 13.94
CA LEU A 114 -17.02 -10.94 12.93
C LEU A 114 -15.81 -11.87 12.77
N ALA A 115 -15.33 -12.47 13.86
CA ALA A 115 -14.27 -13.47 13.83
C ALA A 115 -14.72 -14.74 13.08
N GLU A 116 -15.92 -15.26 13.40
CA GLU A 116 -16.50 -16.42 12.72
C GLU A 116 -16.73 -16.15 11.23
N TRP A 117 -17.20 -14.96 10.86
CA TRP A 117 -17.36 -14.55 9.46
C TRP A 117 -16.01 -14.46 8.74
N THR A 118 -15.02 -13.81 9.36
CA THR A 118 -13.67 -13.65 8.77
C THR A 118 -12.95 -15.00 8.61
N GLU A 119 -13.13 -15.93 9.56
CA GLU A 119 -12.55 -17.27 9.49
C GLU A 119 -13.23 -18.14 8.43
N THR A 120 -14.56 -18.06 8.33
CA THR A 120 -15.34 -18.90 7.40
C THR A 120 -15.25 -18.38 5.97
N PHE A 121 -15.21 -17.06 5.78
CA PHE A 121 -15.24 -16.41 4.47
C PHE A 121 -14.23 -15.24 4.38
N PRO A 122 -12.92 -15.52 4.43
CA PRO A 122 -11.89 -14.48 4.48
C PRO A 122 -11.92 -13.52 3.28
N ARG A 123 -12.37 -14.01 2.11
CA ARG A 123 -12.44 -13.21 0.88
C ARG A 123 -13.44 -12.05 0.95
N ASP A 124 -14.47 -12.15 1.78
CA ASP A 124 -15.47 -11.07 1.96
C ASP A 124 -14.84 -9.79 2.54
N PHE A 125 -13.67 -9.91 3.16
CA PHE A 125 -12.92 -8.83 3.80
C PHE A 125 -11.63 -8.46 3.06
N GLU A 126 -11.36 -9.05 1.88
CA GLU A 126 -10.06 -8.93 1.20
C GLU A 126 -9.97 -7.86 0.09
N GLU A 127 -11.06 -7.19 -0.36
CA GLU A 127 -10.99 -6.51 -1.68
C GLU A 127 -11.28 -5.00 -1.84
N GLU A 128 -11.82 -4.23 -0.88
CA GLU A 128 -12.11 -2.79 -1.13
C GLU A 128 -11.54 -1.78 -0.12
N SER A 129 -11.44 -2.13 1.18
CA SER A 129 -10.91 -1.20 2.20
C SER A 129 -9.40 -0.99 2.10
N THR A 130 -8.66 -2.00 1.64
CA THR A 130 -7.22 -1.90 1.42
C THR A 130 -6.92 -0.92 0.28
N ILE A 131 -7.67 -0.94 -0.83
CA ILE A 131 -7.47 0.01 -1.95
C ILE A 131 -7.78 1.44 -1.53
N GLY A 132 -8.82 1.63 -0.70
CA GLY A 132 -9.15 2.91 -0.07
C GLY A 132 -7.97 3.47 0.71
N HIS A 133 -7.50 2.74 1.74
CA HIS A 133 -6.36 3.15 2.57
C HIS A 133 -5.03 3.30 1.79
N LEU A 134 -4.81 2.50 0.75
CA LEU A 134 -3.62 2.59 -0.10
C LEU A 134 -3.66 3.83 -1.02
N THR A 135 -4.80 4.11 -1.63
CA THR A 135 -5.02 5.34 -2.43
C THR A 135 -4.85 6.56 -1.55
N ASP A 136 -5.32 6.47 -0.32
CA ASP A 136 -5.16 7.44 0.75
C ASP A 136 -3.68 7.70 1.10
N VAL A 137 -2.88 6.65 1.27
CA VAL A 137 -1.44 6.78 1.61
C VAL A 137 -0.65 7.30 0.42
N VAL A 138 -0.87 6.74 -0.78
CA VAL A 138 -0.25 7.22 -2.02
C VAL A 138 -0.67 8.65 -2.31
N GLY A 139 -1.92 8.99 -2.04
CA GLY A 139 -2.47 10.33 -2.18
C GLY A 139 -1.89 11.35 -1.21
N ARG A 140 -1.13 10.91 -0.20
CA ARG A 140 -0.42 11.79 0.73
C ARG A 140 1.07 11.82 0.45
N ILE A 141 1.65 10.74 -0.06
CA ILE A 141 3.05 10.67 -0.49
C ILE A 141 3.27 11.43 -1.80
N ALA A 142 2.42 11.22 -2.81
CA ALA A 142 2.60 11.81 -4.14
C ALA A 142 2.61 13.34 -4.13
N PRO A 143 1.73 14.04 -3.40
CA PRO A 143 1.84 15.50 -3.28
C PRO A 143 3.10 15.97 -2.54
N CYS A 144 3.65 15.18 -1.60
CA CYS A 144 4.90 15.52 -0.92
C CYS A 144 6.12 15.43 -1.84
N ASP A 145 6.12 14.46 -2.77
CA ASP A 145 7.11 14.37 -3.85
C ASP A 145 6.95 15.54 -4.82
N GLU A 146 5.72 15.74 -5.33
CA GLU A 146 5.39 16.81 -6.29
C GLU A 146 5.74 18.20 -5.73
N GLU A 147 5.38 18.49 -4.48
CA GLU A 147 5.70 19.73 -3.78
C GLU A 147 7.18 20.07 -3.87
N ARG A 148 8.06 19.09 -3.73
CA ARG A 148 9.50 19.32 -3.77
C ARG A 148 10.02 19.40 -5.18
N LEU A 149 9.49 18.55 -6.08
CA LEU A 149 9.82 18.60 -7.49
C LEU A 149 9.46 19.95 -8.11
N ARG A 150 8.34 20.57 -7.69
CA ARG A 150 7.85 21.85 -8.24
C ARG A 150 8.82 23.01 -8.01
N HIS A 151 9.67 22.92 -6.99
CA HIS A 151 10.69 23.93 -6.69
C HIS A 151 12.00 23.72 -7.48
N ILE A 152 12.25 22.53 -8.04
CA ILE A 152 13.48 22.24 -8.79
C ILE A 152 13.46 22.94 -10.15
N GLY A 153 14.27 23.98 -10.31
CA GLY A 153 14.41 24.69 -11.58
C GLY A 153 15.27 23.94 -12.61
N PRO A 154 15.06 24.13 -13.93
CA PRO A 154 15.95 23.56 -14.96
C PRO A 154 17.41 24.02 -14.80
N GLU A 155 17.64 25.19 -14.21
CA GLU A 155 18.93 25.77 -13.91
C GLU A 155 19.69 24.98 -12.84
N GLU A 156 18.99 24.32 -11.90
CA GLU A 156 19.64 23.52 -10.86
C GLU A 156 20.32 22.28 -11.45
N PHE A 157 19.77 21.71 -12.53
CA PHE A 157 20.44 20.64 -13.26
C PHE A 157 21.73 21.14 -13.87
N VAL A 158 21.72 22.32 -14.50
CA VAL A 158 22.93 22.90 -15.10
C VAL A 158 23.95 23.27 -14.01
N GLN A 159 23.52 23.91 -12.93
CA GLN A 159 24.39 24.34 -11.83
C GLN A 159 25.00 23.17 -11.06
N ALA A 160 24.33 22.01 -10.98
CA ALA A 160 24.89 20.79 -10.41
C ALA A 160 26.16 20.32 -11.13
N PHE A 161 26.40 20.75 -12.38
CA PHE A 161 27.55 20.36 -13.18
C PHE A 161 28.62 21.46 -13.35
N VAL A 162 28.30 22.71 -13.02
CA VAL A 162 29.20 23.86 -13.25
C VAL A 162 30.31 23.96 -12.19
N ASN A 163 30.11 23.43 -10.98
CA ASN A 163 31.04 23.60 -9.86
C ASN A 163 32.13 22.52 -9.78
N LYS A 164 32.94 22.37 -10.83
CA LYS A 164 34.04 21.40 -10.88
C LYS A 164 35.45 22.03 -10.84
N ASP A 165 35.60 23.22 -10.27
CA ASP A 165 36.89 23.92 -10.14
C ASP A 165 37.53 23.84 -8.74
N SER A 166 37.27 22.78 -7.95
CA SER A 166 38.07 22.50 -6.75
C SER A 166 38.55 21.05 -6.72
N LEU A 167 39.85 20.90 -6.97
CA LEU A 167 40.62 19.66 -6.90
C LEU A 167 40.64 19.10 -5.46
N SER A 168 39.58 18.42 -5.03
CA SER A 168 39.64 17.48 -3.89
C SER A 168 38.41 16.55 -3.82
N ASP A 169 38.64 15.28 -4.14
CA ASP A 169 38.00 14.04 -3.66
C ASP A 169 36.46 13.82 -3.67
N THR A 170 36.07 12.91 -4.56
CA THR A 170 35.25 11.69 -4.35
C THR A 170 33.79 11.79 -3.90
N LYS A 171 33.13 12.96 -3.97
CA LYS A 171 31.66 13.03 -4.03
C LYS A 171 31.20 14.16 -4.95
N PRO A 172 30.15 13.97 -5.78
CA PRO A 172 29.50 15.10 -6.44
C PRO A 172 28.98 16.05 -5.35
N ARG A 173 29.65 17.18 -5.15
CA ARG A 173 29.19 18.24 -4.26
C ARG A 173 28.19 19.10 -5.03
N PHE A 174 26.93 18.93 -4.66
CA PHE A 174 25.87 19.90 -4.92
C PHE A 174 26.29 21.26 -4.35
N SER A 175 26.16 22.35 -5.11
CA SER A 175 26.51 23.70 -4.65
C SER A 175 25.52 24.20 -3.59
N ASP A 176 25.88 25.22 -2.80
CA ASP A 176 24.96 25.91 -1.86
C ASP A 176 23.69 26.50 -2.54
N LYS A 177 23.59 26.44 -3.89
CA LYS A 177 22.45 26.89 -4.69
C LYS A 177 21.48 25.78 -5.12
N THR A 178 21.80 24.49 -4.94
CA THR A 178 20.93 23.35 -5.33
C THR A 178 20.09 22.83 -4.14
N ASN A 179 19.49 23.76 -3.39
CA ASN A 179 18.77 23.45 -2.15
C ASN A 179 17.54 22.57 -2.40
N ASN A 180 16.91 22.65 -3.58
CA ASN A 180 15.70 21.88 -3.87
C ASN A 180 16.02 20.44 -4.26
N VAL A 181 17.08 20.22 -5.07
CA VAL A 181 17.59 18.88 -5.37
C VAL A 181 18.01 18.16 -4.08
N GLU A 182 18.76 18.84 -3.21
CA GLU A 182 19.16 18.27 -1.92
C GLU A 182 17.95 17.98 -1.02
N ALA A 183 16.95 18.88 -0.96
CA ALA A 183 15.72 18.66 -0.22
C ALA A 183 14.93 17.44 -0.73
N TYR A 184 14.93 17.20 -2.04
CA TYR A 184 14.29 16.03 -2.65
C TYR A 184 15.01 14.73 -2.29
N VAL A 185 16.35 14.73 -2.32
CA VAL A 185 17.16 13.58 -1.88
C VAL A 185 16.96 13.32 -0.38
N LYS A 186 16.91 14.37 0.46
CA LYS A 186 16.61 14.24 1.89
C LYS A 186 15.24 13.62 2.12
N TRP A 187 14.24 14.00 1.33
CA TRP A 187 12.90 13.41 1.38
C TRP A 187 12.90 11.93 0.99
N PHE A 188 13.54 11.57 -0.14
CA PHE A 188 13.71 10.17 -0.56
C PHE A 188 14.33 9.33 0.57
N ASN A 189 15.44 9.79 1.15
CA ASN A 189 16.11 9.09 2.24
C ASN A 189 15.21 9.01 3.47
N ARG A 190 14.55 10.09 3.85
CA ARG A 190 13.60 10.10 4.97
C ARG A 190 12.53 9.03 4.79
N LEU A 191 11.94 8.91 3.60
CA LEU A 191 10.94 7.90 3.30
C LEU A 191 11.51 6.48 3.41
N CYS A 192 12.72 6.22 2.88
CA CYS A 192 13.40 4.92 3.05
C CYS A 192 13.56 4.54 4.53
N TYR A 193 14.06 5.47 5.34
CA TYR A 193 14.30 5.25 6.77
C TYR A 193 13.00 5.16 7.58
N LEU A 194 11.95 5.90 7.19
CA LEU A 194 10.62 5.79 7.79
C LEU A 194 10.05 4.39 7.57
N VAL A 195 10.06 3.88 6.34
CA VAL A 195 9.61 2.51 6.02
C VAL A 195 10.36 1.48 6.86
N ALA A 196 11.69 1.57 6.92
CA ALA A 196 12.49 0.65 7.72
C ALA A 196 12.17 0.77 9.22
N THR A 197 11.94 1.98 9.72
CA THR A 197 11.58 2.24 11.13
C THR A 197 10.22 1.62 11.46
N GLU A 198 9.20 1.85 10.65
CA GLU A 198 7.85 1.28 10.82
C GLU A 198 7.88 -0.26 10.82
N ILE A 199 8.74 -0.88 10.02
CA ILE A 199 8.90 -2.34 9.99
C ILE A 199 9.62 -2.86 11.24
N CYS A 200 10.64 -2.15 11.72
CA CYS A 200 11.45 -2.57 12.87
C CYS A 200 10.80 -2.25 14.23
N MET A 201 9.84 -1.31 14.29
CA MET A 201 9.23 -0.85 15.55
C MET A 201 8.32 -1.89 16.24
N PRO A 202 7.47 -2.67 15.54
CA PRO A 202 6.59 -3.63 16.20
C PRO A 202 7.36 -4.80 16.83
N ALA A 203 7.18 -4.98 18.14
CA ALA A 203 7.80 -6.10 18.86
C ALA A 203 7.31 -7.47 18.37
N LYS A 204 6.04 -7.57 17.94
CA LYS A 204 5.44 -8.83 17.50
C LYS A 204 5.71 -9.08 16.02
N LYS A 205 6.30 -10.24 15.73
CA LYS A 205 6.56 -10.73 14.36
C LYS A 205 5.35 -10.68 13.40
N LYS A 206 4.14 -11.01 13.89
CA LYS A 206 2.92 -10.96 13.05
C LYS A 206 2.61 -9.52 12.61
N GLN A 207 2.79 -8.54 13.50
CA GLN A 207 2.56 -7.13 13.19
C GLN A 207 3.59 -6.60 12.21
N ARG A 208 4.87 -6.94 12.39
CA ARG A 208 5.91 -6.58 11.40
C ARG A 208 5.61 -7.10 10.00
N ALA A 209 5.16 -8.35 9.89
CA ALA A 209 4.77 -8.93 8.60
C ALA A 209 3.60 -8.15 7.95
N GLN A 210 2.61 -7.73 8.74
CA GLN A 210 1.50 -6.90 8.25
C GLN A 210 1.98 -5.52 7.77
N VAL A 211 2.94 -4.89 8.46
CA VAL A 211 3.52 -3.62 8.03
C VAL A 211 4.29 -3.78 6.71
N ILE A 212 5.04 -4.87 6.54
CA ILE A 212 5.72 -5.17 5.28
C ILE A 212 4.70 -5.35 4.14
N GLU A 213 3.64 -6.14 4.35
CA GLU A 213 2.59 -6.36 3.34
C GLU A 213 1.89 -5.06 2.96
N PHE A 214 1.63 -4.19 3.94
CA PHE A 214 1.10 -2.86 3.70
C PHE A 214 2.03 -2.03 2.80
N PHE A 215 3.34 -1.96 3.08
CA PHE A 215 4.26 -1.20 2.24
C PHE A 215 4.46 -1.81 0.85
N ILE A 216 4.36 -3.13 0.69
CA ILE A 216 4.34 -3.78 -0.63
C ILE A 216 3.15 -3.28 -1.45
N ASP A 217 1.97 -3.21 -0.83
CA ASP A 217 0.78 -2.75 -1.51
C ASP A 217 0.82 -1.23 -1.81
N VAL A 218 1.43 -0.41 -0.93
CA VAL A 218 1.67 1.03 -1.19
C VAL A 218 2.65 1.19 -2.37
N ALA A 219 3.74 0.42 -2.39
CA ALA A 219 4.71 0.44 -3.48
C ALA A 219 4.07 0.06 -4.82
N ARG A 220 3.22 -0.97 -4.83
CA ARG A 220 2.44 -1.33 -6.02
C ARG A 220 1.56 -0.18 -6.50
N GLU A 221 0.92 0.53 -5.58
CA GLU A 221 0.08 1.65 -5.96
C GLU A 221 0.89 2.85 -6.47
N CYS A 222 2.07 3.12 -5.88
CA CYS A 222 3.04 4.06 -6.44
C CYS A 222 3.43 3.70 -7.89
N PHE A 223 3.66 2.42 -8.19
CA PHE A 223 3.92 1.96 -9.56
C PHE A 223 2.73 2.24 -10.50
N ASN A 224 1.51 1.90 -10.07
CA ASN A 224 0.29 2.07 -10.87
C ASN A 224 0.06 3.53 -11.29
N ILE A 225 0.24 4.47 -10.35
CA ILE A 225 0.04 5.89 -10.64
C ILE A 225 1.23 6.54 -11.36
N GLY A 226 2.37 5.85 -11.49
CA GLY A 226 3.58 6.41 -12.10
C GLY A 226 4.48 7.20 -11.13
N ASN A 227 4.36 7.00 -9.81
CA ASN A 227 5.29 7.52 -8.82
C ASN A 227 6.45 6.55 -8.55
N PHE A 228 7.42 6.56 -9.46
CA PHE A 228 8.58 5.67 -9.40
C PHE A 228 9.60 6.09 -8.32
N ASN A 229 9.62 7.37 -7.93
CA ASN A 229 10.51 7.84 -6.86
C ASN A 229 10.16 7.19 -5.51
N SER A 230 8.89 7.30 -5.11
CA SER A 230 8.43 6.71 -3.85
C SER A 230 8.38 5.18 -3.88
N LEU A 231 8.06 4.58 -5.03
CA LEU A 231 8.24 3.14 -5.25
C LEU A 231 9.67 2.71 -4.91
N MET A 232 10.67 3.38 -5.48
CA MET A 232 12.08 3.06 -5.24
C MET A 232 12.48 3.30 -3.78
N ALA A 233 11.97 4.35 -3.14
CA ALA A 233 12.24 4.65 -1.74
C ALA A 233 11.72 3.55 -0.81
N ILE A 234 10.48 3.09 -1.05
CA ILE A 234 9.84 2.02 -0.27
C ILE A 234 10.58 0.68 -0.45
N ILE A 235 10.93 0.31 -1.69
CA ILE A 235 11.76 -0.88 -1.96
C ILE A 235 13.10 -0.77 -1.25
N SER A 236 13.75 0.40 -1.34
CA SER A 236 15.06 0.64 -0.70
C SER A 236 14.99 0.50 0.82
N GLY A 237 13.92 1.02 1.46
CA GLY A 237 13.68 0.85 2.90
C GLY A 237 13.51 -0.62 3.31
N MET A 238 12.74 -1.40 2.54
CA MET A 238 12.57 -2.84 2.79
C MET A 238 13.86 -3.66 2.55
N ASN A 239 14.70 -3.22 1.63
CA ASN A 239 15.98 -3.88 1.30
C ASN A 239 17.14 -3.48 2.20
N MET A 240 16.97 -2.50 3.10
CA MET A 240 17.96 -2.19 4.12
C MET A 240 18.29 -3.46 4.92
N SER A 241 19.58 -3.69 5.15
CA SER A 241 20.09 -4.84 5.90
C SER A 241 19.38 -5.12 7.25
N PRO A 242 19.06 -4.13 8.12
CA PRO A 242 18.30 -4.38 9.34
C PRO A 242 16.89 -4.92 9.11
N VAL A 243 16.27 -4.67 7.95
CA VAL A 243 14.94 -5.20 7.59
C VAL A 243 15.08 -6.55 6.87
N SER A 244 15.94 -6.65 5.86
CA SER A 244 16.10 -7.86 5.05
C SER A 244 16.68 -9.07 5.81
N ARG A 245 17.30 -8.83 6.98
CA ARG A 245 17.76 -9.89 7.89
C ARG A 245 16.66 -10.55 8.72
N LEU A 246 15.46 -9.97 8.82
CA LEU A 246 14.36 -10.48 9.65
C LEU A 246 13.70 -11.73 9.06
N LYS A 247 14.48 -12.81 8.86
CA LYS A 247 14.07 -13.99 8.08
C LYS A 247 12.79 -14.63 8.60
N LYS A 248 12.58 -14.64 9.93
CA LYS A 248 11.37 -15.23 10.52
C LYS A 248 10.14 -14.37 10.21
N THR A 249 10.30 -13.05 10.16
CA THR A 249 9.24 -12.11 9.74
C THR A 249 8.93 -12.29 8.26
N TRP A 250 9.94 -12.28 7.38
CA TRP A 250 9.78 -12.46 5.93
C TRP A 250 9.12 -13.79 5.55
N ALA A 251 9.37 -14.86 6.31
CA ALA A 251 8.69 -16.15 6.11
C ALA A 251 7.15 -16.10 6.29
N LYS A 252 6.61 -15.01 6.85
CA LYS A 252 5.16 -14.79 6.99
C LYS A 252 4.57 -13.87 5.92
N VAL A 253 5.41 -13.25 5.08
CA VAL A 253 5.00 -12.26 4.09
C VAL A 253 4.77 -12.95 2.74
N LYS A 254 3.71 -12.57 2.03
CA LYS A 254 3.50 -12.98 0.62
C LYS A 254 4.48 -12.23 -0.31
N THR A 255 5.70 -12.73 -0.44
CA THR A 255 6.81 -12.03 -1.13
C THR A 255 6.70 -11.93 -2.65
N ALA A 256 5.82 -12.70 -3.30
CA ALA A 256 5.70 -12.71 -4.76
C ALA A 256 5.44 -11.30 -5.35
N LYS A 257 4.56 -10.51 -4.72
CA LYS A 257 4.29 -9.11 -5.12
C LYS A 257 5.54 -8.23 -4.99
N PHE A 258 6.31 -8.41 -3.92
CA PHE A 258 7.52 -7.65 -3.68
C PHE A 258 8.59 -7.93 -4.75
N PHE A 259 8.83 -9.20 -5.07
CA PHE A 259 9.81 -9.57 -6.12
C PHE A 259 9.46 -9.02 -7.50
N ILE A 260 8.16 -8.91 -7.83
CA ILE A 260 7.72 -8.26 -9.07
C ILE A 260 8.11 -6.79 -9.06
N LEU A 261 7.88 -6.07 -7.95
CA LEU A 261 8.23 -4.66 -7.82
C LEU A 261 9.74 -4.43 -7.85
N GLU A 262 10.52 -5.30 -7.19
CA GLU A 262 11.98 -5.28 -7.28
C GLU A 262 12.45 -5.48 -8.72
N HIS A 263 11.87 -6.42 -9.46
CA HIS A 263 12.20 -6.65 -10.86
C HIS A 263 11.91 -5.44 -11.74
N GLN A 264 10.84 -4.69 -11.47
CA GLN A 264 10.54 -3.45 -12.20
C GLN A 264 11.60 -2.36 -11.97
N MET A 265 12.21 -2.32 -10.78
CA MET A 265 13.21 -1.32 -10.40
C MET A 265 14.66 -1.85 -10.42
N ASP A 266 14.87 -3.03 -11.02
CA ASP A 266 16.17 -3.69 -11.05
C ASP A 266 17.20 -2.90 -11.87
N PRO A 267 18.46 -2.74 -11.38
CA PRO A 267 19.48 -1.96 -12.06
C PRO A 267 20.06 -2.62 -13.33
N THR A 268 19.77 -3.91 -13.58
CA THR A 268 20.26 -4.66 -14.75
C THR A 268 19.85 -3.97 -16.06
N GLY A 269 20.75 -4.02 -17.04
CA GLY A 269 20.50 -3.37 -18.34
C GLY A 269 20.32 -1.86 -18.24
N ASN A 270 20.96 -1.22 -17.25
CA ASN A 270 20.78 0.20 -16.93
C ASN A 270 19.31 0.56 -16.65
N PHE A 271 18.67 -0.22 -15.76
CA PHE A 271 17.27 -0.06 -15.39
C PHE A 271 16.29 -0.20 -16.56
N CYS A 272 16.48 -1.21 -17.42
CA CYS A 272 15.69 -1.37 -18.66
C CYS A 272 14.18 -1.54 -18.41
N ASN A 273 13.80 -2.25 -17.35
CA ASN A 273 12.42 -2.46 -16.95
C ASN A 273 11.77 -1.15 -16.50
N TYR A 274 12.40 -0.45 -15.55
CA TYR A 274 11.97 0.87 -15.11
C TYR A 274 11.82 1.84 -16.28
N ARG A 275 12.79 1.90 -17.20
CA ARG A 275 12.73 2.80 -18.36
C ARG A 275 11.54 2.48 -19.26
N THR A 276 11.20 1.21 -19.40
CA THR A 276 10.00 0.79 -20.15
C THR A 276 8.72 1.21 -19.43
N ALA A 277 8.65 1.02 -18.10
CA ALA A 277 7.54 1.47 -17.28
C ALA A 277 7.37 3.01 -17.30
N LEU A 278 8.47 3.76 -17.23
CA LEU A 278 8.46 5.23 -17.30
C LEU A 278 7.93 5.72 -18.65
N ARG A 279 8.36 5.12 -19.77
CA ARG A 279 7.81 5.43 -21.10
C ARG A 279 6.31 5.14 -21.17
N GLY A 280 5.87 4.02 -20.61
CA GLY A 280 4.45 3.69 -20.52
C GLY A 280 3.65 4.73 -19.71
N ALA A 281 4.20 5.19 -18.58
CA ALA A 281 3.60 6.23 -17.76
C ALA A 281 3.54 7.59 -18.48
N ALA A 282 4.62 7.98 -19.17
CA ALA A 282 4.65 9.21 -19.97
C ALA A 282 3.62 9.17 -21.11
N HIS A 283 3.50 8.04 -21.82
CA HIS A 283 2.46 7.87 -22.84
C HIS A 283 1.05 7.93 -22.25
N ARG A 284 0.81 7.22 -21.14
CA ARG A 284 -0.47 7.27 -20.41
C ARG A 284 -0.85 8.70 -20.04
N SER A 285 0.11 9.50 -19.57
CA SER A 285 -0.12 10.89 -19.19
C SER A 285 -0.60 11.76 -20.35
N LEU A 286 -0.04 11.57 -21.56
CA LEU A 286 -0.44 12.30 -22.76
C LEU A 286 -1.88 11.99 -23.22
N THR A 287 -2.32 10.74 -23.02
CA THR A 287 -3.65 10.27 -23.44
C THR A 287 -4.67 10.22 -22.30
N ALA A 288 -4.31 10.74 -21.13
CA ALA A 288 -5.10 10.58 -19.90
C ALA A 288 -6.43 11.34 -19.94
N HIS A 289 -7.48 10.70 -19.44
CA HIS A 289 -8.81 11.30 -19.25
C HIS A 289 -9.05 11.74 -17.81
N SER A 290 -8.19 11.31 -16.87
CA SER A 290 -8.23 11.71 -15.47
C SER A 290 -6.89 12.35 -15.03
N SER A 291 -6.94 13.24 -14.05
CA SER A 291 -5.73 13.84 -13.46
C SER A 291 -4.82 12.81 -12.80
N ARG A 292 -5.36 11.68 -12.30
CA ARG A 292 -4.57 10.61 -11.66
C ARG A 292 -3.65 9.92 -12.67
N GLU A 293 -4.15 9.68 -13.88
CA GLU A 293 -3.38 9.03 -14.94
C GLU A 293 -2.27 9.90 -15.52
N LYS A 294 -2.35 11.23 -15.31
CA LYS A 294 -1.33 12.20 -15.73
C LYS A 294 -0.05 12.14 -14.91
N ILE A 295 -0.09 11.57 -13.71
CA ILE A 295 1.05 11.58 -12.78
C ILE A 295 2.22 10.80 -13.39
N VAL A 296 3.38 11.46 -13.40
CA VAL A 296 4.67 10.87 -13.75
C VAL A 296 5.72 11.46 -12.82
N ILE A 297 6.17 10.69 -11.85
CA ILE A 297 7.26 11.09 -10.94
C ILE A 297 8.42 10.10 -11.17
N PRO A 298 9.49 10.50 -11.89
CA PRO A 298 10.58 9.60 -12.24
C PRO A 298 11.42 9.25 -11.01
N PHE A 299 12.17 8.13 -11.09
CA PHE A 299 13.22 7.87 -10.11
C PHE A 299 14.36 8.89 -10.31
N PHE A 300 14.33 9.91 -9.46
CA PHE A 300 15.08 11.15 -9.70
C PHE A 300 16.59 10.97 -9.66
N SER A 301 17.10 10.09 -8.79
CA SER A 301 18.53 9.79 -8.72
C SER A 301 19.07 9.24 -10.05
N LEU A 302 18.27 8.43 -10.76
CA LEU A 302 18.66 7.92 -12.08
C LEU A 302 18.54 8.99 -13.16
N LEU A 303 17.52 9.85 -13.10
CA LEU A 303 17.42 11.01 -13.99
C LEU A 303 18.64 11.94 -13.87
N ILE A 304 19.05 12.29 -12.65
CA ILE A 304 20.25 13.10 -12.41
C ILE A 304 21.51 12.39 -12.91
N LYS A 305 21.62 11.07 -12.68
CA LYS A 305 22.72 10.26 -13.17
C LYS A 305 22.81 10.28 -14.69
N ASP A 306 21.69 10.17 -15.39
CA ASP A 306 21.64 10.20 -16.86
C ASP A 306 22.07 11.56 -17.41
N ILE A 307 21.54 12.66 -16.84
CA ILE A 307 21.90 14.02 -17.24
C ILE A 307 23.40 14.28 -16.97
N TYR A 308 23.92 13.80 -15.83
CA TYR A 308 25.35 13.88 -15.51
C TYR A 308 26.21 13.17 -16.57
N PHE A 309 25.90 11.93 -16.91
CA PHE A 309 26.69 11.17 -17.89
C PHE A 309 26.57 11.73 -19.30
N LEU A 310 25.42 12.25 -19.69
CA LEU A 310 25.26 12.97 -20.95
C LEU A 310 26.13 14.23 -20.99
N ASN A 311 26.22 14.97 -19.88
CA ASN A 311 27.08 16.14 -19.78
C ASN A 311 28.58 15.76 -19.84
N GLU A 312 29.01 14.75 -19.10
CA GLU A 312 30.43 14.36 -19.06
C GLU A 312 30.88 13.62 -20.32
N GLY A 313 29.97 12.92 -21.00
CA GLY A 313 30.28 12.13 -22.20
C GLY A 313 30.54 12.95 -23.45
N CYS A 314 30.26 14.26 -23.44
CA CYS A 314 30.40 15.13 -24.61
C CYS A 314 31.10 16.45 -24.27
N ALA A 315 32.05 16.87 -25.10
CA ALA A 315 32.74 18.15 -24.93
C ALA A 315 31.79 19.34 -25.19
N ASN A 316 31.93 20.41 -24.40
CA ASN A 316 31.17 21.67 -24.57
C ASN A 316 31.52 22.40 -25.87
N ARG A 317 32.72 22.15 -26.41
CA ARG A 317 33.20 22.70 -27.67
C ARG A 317 33.77 21.60 -28.54
N LEU A 318 33.54 21.73 -29.84
CA LEU A 318 34.11 20.86 -30.86
C LEU A 318 35.60 21.21 -31.08
N PRO A 319 36.40 20.36 -31.75
CA PRO A 319 37.83 20.62 -32.00
C PRO A 319 38.13 21.93 -32.74
N ASN A 320 37.16 22.45 -33.51
CA ASN A 320 37.24 23.75 -34.21
C ASN A 320 36.94 24.95 -33.30
N GLY A 321 36.72 24.74 -32.00
CA GLY A 321 36.40 25.79 -31.02
C GLY A 321 34.92 26.19 -30.99
N HIS A 322 34.08 25.70 -31.91
CA HIS A 322 32.64 25.98 -31.93
C HIS A 322 31.94 25.34 -30.74
N VAL A 323 30.84 25.95 -30.31
CA VAL A 323 29.98 25.41 -29.26
C VAL A 323 29.28 24.15 -29.75
N ASN A 324 29.31 23.09 -28.95
CA ASN A 324 28.62 21.83 -29.26
C ASN A 324 27.13 21.93 -28.91
N PHE A 325 26.34 22.51 -29.81
CA PHE A 325 24.91 22.73 -29.56
C PHE A 325 24.09 21.43 -29.59
N GLU A 326 24.56 20.38 -30.28
CA GLU A 326 23.90 19.06 -30.31
C GLU A 326 23.86 18.42 -28.91
N LYS A 327 24.98 18.47 -28.18
CA LYS A 327 25.03 18.08 -26.75
C LYS A 327 23.97 18.83 -25.93
N PHE A 328 23.89 20.14 -26.11
CA PHE A 328 22.96 20.97 -25.33
C PHE A 328 21.50 20.73 -25.71
N LEU A 329 21.22 20.38 -26.96
CA LEU A 329 19.88 19.98 -27.39
C LEU A 329 19.44 18.68 -26.71
N GLU A 330 20.32 17.68 -26.61
CA GLU A 330 19.99 16.43 -25.92
C GLU A 330 19.81 16.65 -24.41
N LEU A 331 20.64 17.50 -23.78
CA LEU A 331 20.44 17.90 -22.38
C LEU A 331 19.11 18.61 -22.18
N ALA A 332 18.78 19.56 -23.07
CA ALA A 332 17.52 20.31 -23.02
C ALA A 332 16.30 19.39 -23.21
N LYS A 333 16.41 18.34 -24.02
CA LYS A 333 15.36 17.34 -24.20
C LYS A 333 15.06 16.58 -22.90
N GLN A 334 16.10 16.08 -22.21
CA GLN A 334 15.94 15.38 -20.93
C GLN A 334 15.31 16.27 -19.85
N VAL A 335 15.78 17.52 -19.75
CA VAL A 335 15.22 18.50 -18.81
C VAL A 335 13.80 18.89 -19.19
N GLY A 336 13.50 19.06 -20.48
CA GLY A 336 12.18 19.42 -20.98
C GLY A 336 11.11 18.37 -20.68
N GLU A 337 11.45 17.08 -20.80
CA GLU A 337 10.57 15.99 -20.38
C GLU A 337 10.25 16.07 -18.88
N PHE A 338 11.27 16.29 -18.04
CA PHE A 338 11.08 16.49 -16.60
C PHE A 338 10.18 17.69 -16.28
N ILE A 339 10.40 18.83 -16.94
CA ILE A 339 9.57 20.03 -16.75
C ILE A 339 8.11 19.77 -17.14
N THR A 340 7.87 18.96 -18.17
CA THR A 340 6.51 18.57 -18.57
C THR A 340 5.83 17.76 -17.48
N TRP A 341 6.52 16.75 -16.93
CA TRP A 341 5.97 15.92 -15.86
C TRP A 341 5.71 16.68 -14.56
N LYS A 342 6.58 17.64 -14.26
CA LYS A 342 6.49 18.54 -13.10
C LYS A 342 5.23 19.44 -13.11
N GLN A 343 4.62 19.70 -14.27
CA GLN A 343 3.43 20.54 -14.39
C GLN A 343 2.12 19.84 -13.99
N VAL A 344 2.17 18.53 -13.72
CA VAL A 344 0.98 17.76 -13.35
C VAL A 344 0.71 17.90 -11.85
N GLU A 345 -0.45 18.48 -11.52
CA GLU A 345 -0.92 18.55 -10.14
C GLU A 345 -1.42 17.19 -9.65
N CYS A 346 -1.01 16.78 -8.44
CA CYS A 346 -1.53 15.57 -7.81
C CYS A 346 -3.01 15.77 -7.43
N PRO A 347 -3.92 14.92 -7.92
CA PRO A 347 -5.36 15.06 -7.71
C PRO A 347 -5.83 14.50 -6.36
N PHE A 348 -4.92 14.22 -5.45
CA PHE A 348 -5.22 13.57 -4.19
C PHE A 348 -5.46 14.62 -3.09
N GLU A 349 -6.53 14.45 -2.32
CA GLU A 349 -6.77 15.31 -1.16
C GLU A 349 -5.67 15.12 -0.11
N GLN A 350 -5.09 16.23 0.34
CA GLN A 350 -4.08 16.20 1.37
C GLN A 350 -4.73 16.14 2.76
N ASP A 351 -4.37 15.13 3.54
CA ASP A 351 -4.69 15.05 4.96
C ASP A 351 -3.55 15.70 5.78
N PRO A 352 -3.78 16.83 6.46
CA PRO A 352 -2.73 17.52 7.21
C PRO A 352 -2.09 16.65 8.30
N SER A 353 -2.84 15.73 8.91
CA SER A 353 -2.36 14.91 10.03
C SER A 353 -1.33 13.89 9.57
N ILE A 354 -1.59 13.26 8.42
CA ILE A 354 -0.70 12.25 7.86
C ILE A 354 0.47 12.91 7.14
N THR A 355 0.24 14.03 6.44
CA THR A 355 1.34 14.84 5.91
C THR A 355 2.28 15.28 7.03
N HIS A 356 1.73 15.72 8.16
CA HIS A 356 2.52 16.02 9.35
C HIS A 356 3.29 14.79 9.84
N TYR A 357 2.64 13.64 9.97
CA TYR A 357 3.30 12.37 10.36
C TYR A 357 4.47 12.03 9.44
N LEU A 358 4.27 12.06 8.12
CA LEU A 358 5.32 11.77 7.16
C LEU A 358 6.54 12.69 7.34
N TYR A 359 6.35 13.95 7.74
CA TYR A 359 7.43 14.91 7.99
C TYR A 359 8.04 14.87 9.38
N THR A 360 7.29 14.52 10.41
CA THR A 360 7.74 14.66 11.81
C THR A 360 7.88 13.35 12.56
N ALA A 361 7.36 12.24 12.02
CA ALA A 361 7.51 10.92 12.61
C ALA A 361 9.00 10.64 12.92
N PRO A 362 9.31 10.14 14.12
CA PRO A 362 10.67 9.81 14.49
C PRO A 362 11.16 8.67 13.60
N ILE A 363 12.30 8.87 12.95
CA ILE A 363 12.98 7.84 12.17
C ILE A 363 14.21 7.36 12.93
N PHE A 364 14.46 6.05 12.93
CA PHE A 364 15.65 5.50 13.54
C PHE A 364 16.88 5.87 12.70
N SER A 365 18.01 6.10 13.39
CA SER A 365 19.32 6.10 12.75
C SER A 365 19.66 4.70 12.23
N GLU A 366 20.70 4.59 11.41
CA GLU A 366 21.19 3.27 10.95
C GLU A 366 21.46 2.33 12.14
N ASP A 367 22.19 2.80 13.15
CA ASP A 367 22.48 2.03 14.37
C ASP A 367 21.20 1.67 15.14
N GLY A 368 20.24 2.60 15.22
CA GLY A 368 18.94 2.36 15.85
C GLY A 368 18.13 1.26 15.14
N LEU A 369 18.13 1.25 13.80
CA LEU A 369 17.49 0.19 13.01
C LEU A 369 18.14 -1.17 13.27
N TYR A 370 19.47 -1.24 13.31
CA TYR A 370 20.16 -2.49 13.64
C TYR A 370 19.84 -2.97 15.05
N LEU A 371 19.81 -2.08 16.03
CA LEU A 371 19.47 -2.45 17.40
C LEU A 371 18.04 -3.00 17.50
N ALA A 372 17.06 -2.28 16.96
CA ALA A 372 15.65 -2.72 16.93
C ALA A 372 15.47 -4.05 16.15
N SER A 373 16.24 -4.23 15.08
CA SER A 373 16.26 -5.48 14.32
C SER A 373 16.79 -6.65 15.15
N TYR A 374 17.91 -6.48 15.87
CA TYR A 374 18.47 -7.53 16.74
C TYR A 374 17.61 -7.84 17.96
N GLU A 375 16.89 -6.85 18.49
CA GLU A 375 15.89 -7.04 19.54
C GLU A 375 14.68 -7.82 19.03
N SER A 376 14.26 -7.55 17.80
CA SER A 376 13.15 -8.25 17.13
C SER A 376 13.48 -9.69 16.74
N GLU A 377 14.70 -9.93 16.23
CA GLU A 377 15.22 -11.22 15.84
C GLU A 377 16.73 -11.29 16.16
N SER A 378 17.11 -12.15 17.10
CA SER A 378 18.47 -12.25 17.62
C SER A 378 19.54 -12.49 16.52
N PRO A 379 20.79 -12.06 16.73
CA PRO A 379 21.90 -12.31 15.82
C PRO A 379 22.05 -13.79 15.40
N GLU A 380 22.19 -14.06 14.10
CA GLU A 380 22.27 -15.43 13.57
C GLU A 380 23.71 -15.95 13.45
N ASN A 381 24.68 -15.05 13.24
CA ASN A 381 26.08 -15.39 13.01
C ASN A 381 27.03 -14.58 13.91
N GLN A 382 28.32 -14.94 13.90
CA GLN A 382 29.33 -14.33 14.76
C GLN A 382 29.51 -12.83 14.48
N THR A 383 29.52 -12.43 13.21
CA THR A 383 29.62 -11.02 12.78
C THR A 383 28.48 -10.17 13.33
N GLU A 384 27.23 -10.68 13.26
CA GLU A 384 26.07 -10.00 13.83
C GLU A 384 26.14 -9.92 15.35
N LYS A 385 26.63 -10.97 16.03
CA LYS A 385 26.81 -10.95 17.49
C LYS A 385 27.81 -9.89 17.91
N GLU A 386 28.91 -9.73 17.19
CA GLU A 386 29.92 -8.70 17.44
C GLU A 386 29.37 -7.31 17.19
N ARG A 387 28.68 -7.09 16.06
CA ARG A 387 28.02 -5.81 15.76
C ARG A 387 27.00 -5.45 16.83
N TRP A 388 26.14 -6.38 17.22
CA TRP A 388 25.15 -6.17 18.27
C TRP A 388 25.78 -5.79 19.62
N ARG A 389 26.86 -6.47 20.03
CA ARG A 389 27.61 -6.12 21.25
C ARG A 389 28.21 -4.71 21.17
N SER A 390 28.82 -4.37 20.04
CA SER A 390 29.39 -3.03 19.79
C SER A 390 28.32 -1.94 19.89
N LEU A 391 27.18 -2.13 19.21
CA LEU A 391 26.05 -1.20 19.24
C LEU A 391 25.48 -1.01 20.64
N ARG A 392 25.27 -2.11 21.38
CA ARG A 392 24.81 -2.03 22.77
C ARG A 392 25.79 -1.28 23.67
N SER A 393 27.10 -1.51 23.51
CA SER A 393 28.12 -0.80 24.28
C SER A 393 28.14 0.70 23.98
N SER A 394 28.07 1.07 22.69
CA SER A 394 28.10 2.47 22.23
C SER A 394 26.87 3.27 22.67
N ILE A 395 25.69 2.64 22.69
CA ILE A 395 24.42 3.31 23.01
C ILE A 395 24.17 3.33 24.53
N LEU A 396 24.46 2.24 25.25
CA LEU A 396 24.27 2.15 26.70
C LEU A 396 25.41 2.78 27.51
N GLY A 397 26.59 2.98 26.91
CA GLY A 397 27.71 3.69 27.53
C GLY A 397 27.65 5.22 27.43
N LYS A 398 26.62 5.76 26.77
CA LYS A 398 26.38 7.21 26.60
C LYS A 398 25.23 7.76 27.46
N THR A 399 24.61 6.90 28.27
CA THR A 399 23.66 7.25 29.35
C THR A 399 24.32 7.02 30.68
#